data_AF-A0A504JDY3-F1
#
_entry.id   AF-A0A504JDY3-F1
#
_cell.length_a   1.000
_cell.length_b   1.000
_cell.length_c   1.000
_cell.angle_alpha   90.00
_cell.angle_beta   90.00
_cell.angle_gamma   90.00
#
_symmetry.space_group_name_H-M   'P 1'
#
loop_
_entity.id
_entity.type
_entity.pdbx_description
1 polymer ?
#
loop_
_entity_poly.entity_id
_entity_poly.type
_entity_poly.pdbx_seq_one_letter_code
_entity_poly.pdbx_strand_id
1 'polypeptide(L)'
;MTKKEVDKLIKKESGMILLDKDSEDKFWEIVFKQISILTFIYALLRQKNDYLIVTEKRILFIIRNKIIENKILNGTERLTYNGIQPSFEITDLEQHYSFSLIKLRVSYKEAKLIRERLSKFINQK
;
A
#
# COMPACT_ATOMS: atom_id res chain seq x y z
N MET A 1 -5.84 2.94 -10.17
CA MET A 1 -4.81 1.94 -10.34
C MET A 1 -5.32 0.59 -9.89
N THR A 2 -5.52 -0.29 -10.85
CA THR A 2 -5.95 -1.68 -10.71
C THR A 2 -4.77 -2.58 -10.34
N LYS A 3 -5.05 -3.79 -9.87
CA LYS A 3 -4.02 -4.79 -9.55
C LYS A 3 -3.06 -5.05 -10.73
N LYS A 4 -3.59 -5.16 -11.95
CA LYS A 4 -2.77 -5.36 -13.17
C LYS A 4 -1.81 -4.20 -13.42
N GLU A 5 -2.24 -2.96 -13.15
CA GLU A 5 -1.37 -1.78 -13.29
C GLU A 5 -0.28 -1.77 -12.21
N VAL A 6 -0.62 -2.17 -10.98
CA VAL A 6 0.35 -2.32 -9.88
C VAL A 6 1.40 -3.38 -10.22
N ASP A 7 0.99 -4.56 -10.68
CA ASP A 7 1.91 -5.65 -11.08
C ASP A 7 2.85 -5.21 -12.20
N LYS A 8 2.32 -4.47 -13.19
CA LYS A 8 3.11 -3.92 -14.29
C LYS A 8 4.13 -2.89 -13.79
N LEU A 9 3.74 -2.03 -12.86
CA LEU A 9 4.64 -1.04 -12.26
C LEU A 9 5.79 -1.73 -11.51
N ILE A 10 5.47 -2.71 -10.66
CA ILE A 10 6.46 -3.42 -9.86
C ILE A 10 7.50 -4.11 -10.74
N LYS A 11 7.06 -4.78 -11.80
CA LYS A 11 7.98 -5.42 -12.76
C LYS A 11 8.85 -4.40 -13.51
N LYS A 12 8.31 -3.21 -13.80
CA LYS A 12 9.02 -2.17 -14.55
C LYS A 12 10.02 -1.38 -13.71
N GLU A 13 9.72 -1.15 -12.44
CA GLU A 13 10.49 -0.27 -11.54
C GLU A 13 11.20 -1.02 -10.42
N SER A 14 11.33 -2.35 -10.53
CA SER A 14 11.93 -3.23 -9.51
C SER A 14 11.31 -2.98 -8.13
N GLY A 15 9.98 -3.06 -8.07
CA GLY A 15 9.20 -2.68 -6.90
C GLY A 15 8.90 -3.82 -5.91
N MET A 16 8.34 -3.43 -4.77
CA MET A 16 7.75 -4.34 -3.80
C MET A 16 6.44 -3.75 -3.25
N ILE A 17 5.42 -4.60 -3.13
CA ILE A 17 4.19 -4.24 -2.40
C ILE A 17 4.44 -4.46 -0.91
N LEU A 18 4.50 -3.36 -0.16
CA LEU A 18 4.62 -3.42 1.30
C LEU A 18 3.28 -3.81 1.94
N LEU A 19 2.17 -3.30 1.41
CA LEU A 19 0.81 -3.63 1.83
C LEU A 19 -0.12 -3.76 0.62
N ASP A 20 -0.93 -4.81 0.59
CA ASP A 20 -2.08 -5.00 -0.30
C ASP A 20 -3.26 -5.40 0.59
N LYS A 21 -4.33 -4.60 0.56
CA LYS A 21 -5.48 -4.74 1.45
C LYS A 21 -6.76 -4.40 0.71
N ASP A 22 -7.84 -5.11 1.02
CA ASP A 22 -9.17 -4.73 0.58
C ASP A 22 -9.64 -3.46 1.31
N SER A 23 -10.07 -2.45 0.56
CA SER A 23 -10.44 -1.14 1.11
C SER A 23 -11.72 -1.13 1.95
N GLU A 24 -12.48 -2.23 1.99
CA GLU A 24 -13.82 -2.28 2.58
C GLU A 24 -13.98 -3.43 3.59
N ASP A 25 -13.81 -3.14 4.88
CA ASP A 25 -14.10 -4.11 5.95
C ASP A 25 -15.61 -4.43 6.05
N LYS A 26 -16.48 -3.47 5.68
CA LYS A 26 -17.95 -3.62 5.72
C LYS A 26 -18.53 -4.40 4.55
N PHE A 27 -17.73 -4.67 3.54
CA PHE A 27 -18.16 -5.36 2.33
C PHE A 27 -18.53 -6.82 2.61
N TRP A 28 -17.69 -7.52 3.37
CA TRP A 28 -17.94 -8.89 3.78
C TRP A 28 -19.18 -9.00 4.65
N GLU A 29 -19.43 -8.03 5.54
CA GLU A 29 -20.66 -7.99 6.34
C GLU A 29 -21.93 -7.93 5.48
N ILE A 30 -21.89 -7.28 4.30
CA ILE A 30 -23.01 -7.19 3.36
C ILE A 30 -23.16 -8.49 2.57
N VAL A 31 -22.05 -9.06 2.09
CA VAL A 31 -22.03 -10.33 1.35
C VAL A 31 -22.52 -11.48 2.23
N PHE A 32 -22.11 -11.55 3.50
CA PHE A 32 -22.55 -12.59 4.44
C PHE A 32 -24.00 -12.41 4.89
N LYS A 33 -24.58 -11.21 4.77
CA LYS A 33 -25.98 -10.95 5.13
C LYS A 33 -26.98 -11.21 4.01
N GLN A 34 -26.58 -11.23 2.74
CA GLN A 34 -27.47 -11.51 1.61
C GLN A 34 -26.83 -12.47 0.58
N ILE A 35 -27.29 -13.72 0.58
CA ILE A 35 -26.79 -14.80 -0.28
C ILE A 35 -27.49 -14.74 -1.65
N SER A 36 -27.28 -13.66 -2.40
CA SER A 36 -27.65 -13.63 -3.84
C SER A 36 -26.38 -13.56 -4.67
N ILE A 37 -26.31 -14.40 -5.71
CA ILE A 37 -25.17 -14.46 -6.63
C ILE A 37 -24.98 -13.13 -7.38
N LEU A 38 -26.08 -12.41 -7.63
CA LEU A 38 -26.05 -11.07 -8.22
C LEU A 38 -25.42 -10.07 -7.24
N THR A 39 -25.76 -10.15 -5.95
CA THR A 39 -25.13 -9.34 -4.90
C THR A 39 -23.65 -9.65 -4.82
N PHE A 40 -23.25 -10.92 -4.86
CA PHE A 40 -21.84 -11.33 -4.86
C PHE A 40 -21.06 -10.82 -6.09
N ILE A 41 -21.61 -10.96 -7.30
CA ILE A 41 -20.95 -10.47 -8.54
C ILE A 41 -20.85 -8.94 -8.52
N TYR A 42 -21.94 -8.25 -8.15
CA TYR A 42 -21.95 -6.79 -8.03
C TYR A 42 -20.93 -6.30 -7.00
N ALA A 43 -20.82 -7.03 -5.89
CA ALA A 43 -19.86 -6.77 -4.84
C ALA A 43 -18.43 -6.94 -5.40
N LEU A 44 -18.12 -8.07 -6.08
CA LEU A 44 -16.80 -8.32 -6.66
C LEU A 44 -16.37 -7.22 -7.66
N LEU A 45 -17.30 -6.74 -8.48
CA LEU A 45 -17.06 -5.64 -9.43
C LEU A 45 -16.75 -4.29 -8.75
N ARG A 46 -17.15 -4.12 -7.49
CA ARG A 46 -16.91 -2.91 -6.71
C ARG A 46 -15.76 -3.01 -5.73
N GLN A 47 -15.14 -4.19 -5.59
CA GLN A 47 -14.00 -4.37 -4.72
C GLN A 47 -12.89 -3.39 -5.11
N LYS A 48 -12.40 -2.66 -4.11
CA LYS A 48 -11.29 -1.74 -4.27
C LYS A 48 -10.17 -2.15 -3.33
N ASN A 49 -8.96 -1.83 -3.73
CA ASN A 49 -7.79 -2.17 -2.97
C ASN A 49 -7.05 -0.91 -2.55
N ASP A 50 -6.45 -1.03 -1.38
CA ASP A 50 -5.50 -0.12 -0.82
C ASP A 50 -4.10 -0.74 -0.98
N TYR A 51 -3.15 0.03 -1.47
CA TYR A 51 -1.77 -0.42 -1.66
C TYR A 51 -0.78 0.57 -1.05
N LEU A 52 0.26 0.02 -0.44
CA LEU A 52 1.52 0.73 -0.17
C LEU A 52 2.61 0.05 -0.97
N ILE A 53 3.19 0.78 -1.93
CA ILE A 53 4.17 0.28 -2.88
C ILE A 53 5.44 1.09 -2.74
N VAL A 54 6.58 0.40 -2.68
CA VAL A 54 7.89 1.00 -2.82
C VAL A 54 8.53 0.47 -4.09
N THR A 55 9.24 1.34 -4.80
CA THR A 55 10.06 0.99 -5.97
C THR A 55 11.39 1.70 -5.85
N GLU A 56 12.33 1.39 -6.72
CA GLU A 56 13.59 2.14 -6.76
C GLU A 56 13.40 3.62 -7.11
N LYS A 57 12.29 3.97 -7.77
CA LYS A 57 12.04 5.31 -8.34
C LYS A 57 11.00 6.13 -7.60
N ARG A 58 10.11 5.48 -6.84
CA ARG A 58 8.98 6.13 -6.19
C ARG A 58 8.38 5.31 -5.06
N ILE A 59 7.66 5.99 -4.19
CA ILE A 59 6.72 5.41 -3.24
C ILE A 59 5.31 5.83 -3.64
N LEU A 60 4.42 4.85 -3.70
CA LEU A 60 3.02 5.06 -4.04
C LEU A 60 2.13 4.59 -2.90
N PHE A 61 1.18 5.45 -2.58
CA PHE A 61 0.11 5.15 -1.67
C PHE A 61 -1.21 5.23 -2.43
N ILE A 62 -1.93 4.12 -2.51
CA ILE A 62 -3.20 3.99 -3.22
C ILE A 62 -4.28 3.66 -2.21
N ILE A 63 -5.39 4.39 -2.22
CA ILE A 63 -6.60 4.07 -1.45
C ILE A 63 -7.76 3.95 -2.41
N ARG A 64 -8.52 2.86 -2.31
CA ARG A 64 -9.71 2.61 -3.14
C ARG A 64 -9.40 2.77 -4.63
N ASN A 65 -8.27 2.20 -5.07
CA ASN A 65 -7.73 2.32 -6.42
C ASN A 65 -7.37 3.76 -6.87
N LYS A 66 -7.32 4.75 -5.98
CA LYS A 66 -6.88 6.13 -6.28
C LYS A 66 -5.50 6.38 -5.67
N ILE A 67 -4.60 6.97 -6.44
CA ILE A 67 -3.29 7.41 -5.92
C ILE A 67 -3.53 8.60 -4.99
N ILE A 68 -3.15 8.46 -3.73
CA ILE A 68 -3.24 9.49 -2.70
C ILE A 68 -1.90 10.19 -2.56
N GLU A 69 -0.81 9.43 -2.55
CA GLU A 69 0.56 9.97 -2.54
C GLU A 69 1.40 9.29 -3.61
N ASN A 70 2.26 10.09 -4.26
CA ASN A 70 3.26 9.64 -5.21
C ASN A 70 4.53 10.46 -5.01
N LYS A 71 5.46 9.92 -4.21
CA LYS A 71 6.74 10.55 -3.96
C LYS A 71 7.80 9.92 -4.84
N ILE A 72 8.39 10.72 -5.73
CA ILE A 72 9.56 10.32 -6.52
C ILE A 72 10.79 10.27 -5.60
N LEU A 73 11.62 9.26 -5.82
CA LEU A 73 12.89 9.02 -5.14
C LEU A 73 14.04 9.28 -6.10
N ASN A 74 15.11 9.85 -5.56
CA ASN A 74 16.37 10.14 -6.22
C ASN A 74 17.41 9.03 -5.97
N GLY A 75 17.11 8.08 -5.09
CA GLY A 75 17.88 6.87 -4.84
C GLY A 75 18.82 6.94 -3.63
N THR A 76 19.03 8.13 -3.07
CA THR A 76 19.86 8.39 -1.89
C THR A 76 19.06 8.42 -0.59
N GLU A 77 17.73 8.38 -0.68
CA GLU A 77 16.84 8.47 0.48
C GLU A 77 16.93 7.22 1.36
N ARG A 78 16.95 7.43 2.67
CA ARG A 78 16.68 6.42 3.68
C ARG A 78 15.17 6.28 3.88
N LEU A 79 14.69 5.05 3.77
CA LEU A 79 13.28 4.71 3.95
C LEU A 79 13.05 4.05 5.30
N THR A 80 12.11 4.56 6.09
CA THR A 80 11.74 4.00 7.40
C THR A 80 10.22 3.90 7.56
N TYR A 81 9.79 2.95 8.38
CA TYR A 81 8.39 2.82 8.78
C TYR A 81 8.26 2.90 10.30
N ASN A 82 7.53 3.90 10.76
CA ASN A 82 7.13 4.02 12.15
C ASN A 82 5.82 3.23 12.36
N GLY A 83 5.85 2.31 13.31
CA GLY A 83 4.71 1.44 13.60
C GLY A 83 3.96 1.81 14.87
N ILE A 84 4.51 2.76 15.65
CA ILE A 84 3.85 3.33 16.84
C ILE A 84 2.85 4.38 16.35
N GLN A 85 3.33 5.28 15.50
CA GLN A 85 2.50 6.17 14.69
C GLN A 85 2.65 5.68 13.25
N PRO A 86 1.64 5.00 12.67
CA PRO A 86 1.74 4.46 11.32
C PRO A 86 2.06 5.56 10.31
N SER A 87 3.34 5.69 9.98
CA SER A 87 3.87 6.66 9.02
C SER A 87 5.00 6.02 8.24
N PHE A 88 5.08 6.42 6.97
CA PHE A 88 6.22 6.12 6.13
C PHE A 88 7.07 7.37 6.04
N GLU A 89 8.36 7.21 6.33
CA GLU A 89 9.31 8.29 6.47
C GLU A 89 10.41 8.12 5.42
N ILE A 90 10.74 9.22 4.78
CA ILE A 90 11.72 9.32 3.71
C ILE A 90 12.66 10.45 4.12
N THR A 91 13.92 10.12 4.33
CA THR A 91 14.92 11.09 4.77
C THR A 91 16.09 11.10 3.81
N ASP A 92 16.44 12.27 3.29
CA ASP A 92 17.70 12.51 2.60
C ASP A 92 18.58 13.48 3.42
N LEU A 93 19.66 13.98 2.82
CA LEU A 93 20.60 14.88 3.49
C LEU A 93 19.99 16.26 3.80
N GLU A 94 18.94 16.65 3.11
CA GLU A 94 18.38 18.01 3.14
C GLU A 94 16.94 18.05 3.67
N GLN A 95 16.19 16.95 3.54
CA GLN A 95 14.76 16.91 3.74
C GLN A 95 14.32 15.64 4.48
N HIS A 96 13.41 15.85 5.43
CA HIS A 96 12.63 14.79 6.04
C HIS A 96 11.19 14.92 5.56
N TYR A 97 10.73 13.92 4.83
CA TYR A 97 9.35 13.80 4.38
C TYR A 97 8.69 12.63 5.10
N SER A 98 7.54 12.88 5.71
CA SER A 98 6.76 11.87 6.40
C SER A 98 5.31 11.99 5.98
N PHE A 99 4.67 10.86 5.71
CA PHE A 99 3.24 10.81 5.46
C PHE A 99 2.58 9.74 6.31
N SER A 100 1.41 10.10 6.82
CA SER A 100 0.64 9.23 7.69
C SER A 100 -0.08 8.13 6.91
N LEU A 101 0.04 6.91 7.41
CA LEU A 101 -0.64 5.72 6.93
C LEU A 101 -1.94 5.44 7.71
N ILE A 102 -2.41 6.40 8.53
CA ILE A 102 -3.67 6.25 9.29
C ILE A 102 -4.85 5.90 8.37
N LYS A 103 -4.89 6.47 7.16
CA LYS A 103 -5.97 6.20 6.19
C LYS A 103 -5.99 4.74 5.68
N LEU A 104 -4.87 4.00 5.77
CA LEU A 104 -4.82 2.56 5.47
C LEU A 104 -5.43 1.69 6.56
N ARG A 105 -5.65 2.25 7.75
CA ARG A 105 -6.10 1.48 8.93
C ARG A 105 -5.19 0.25 9.13
N VAL A 106 -3.88 0.51 9.19
CA VAL A 106 -2.85 -0.52 9.33
C VAL A 106 -2.99 -1.17 10.71
N SER A 107 -3.28 -2.46 10.74
CA SER A 107 -3.29 -3.28 11.94
C SER A 107 -1.87 -3.58 12.42
N TYR A 108 -1.74 -4.06 13.66
CA TYR A 108 -0.43 -4.46 14.20
C TYR A 108 0.27 -5.54 13.34
N LYS A 109 -0.48 -6.53 12.85
CA LYS A 109 0.06 -7.59 11.98
C LYS A 109 0.55 -7.03 10.65
N GLU A 110 -0.22 -6.12 10.05
CA GLU A 110 0.17 -5.43 8.80
C GLU A 110 1.39 -4.54 9.02
N ALA A 111 1.47 -3.83 10.15
CA ALA A 111 2.63 -3.00 10.50
C ALA A 111 3.93 -3.84 10.58
N LYS A 112 3.86 -5.04 11.18
CA LYS A 112 4.99 -5.98 11.21
C LYS A 112 5.39 -6.42 9.80
N LEU A 113 4.41 -6.79 8.98
CA LEU A 113 4.64 -7.22 7.60
C LEU A 113 5.28 -6.11 6.74
N ILE A 114 4.83 -4.86 6.89
CA ILE A 114 5.40 -3.71 6.21
C ILE A 114 6.89 -3.56 6.56
N ARG A 115 7.25 -3.64 7.85
CA ARG A 115 8.65 -3.56 8.29
C ARG A 115 9.52 -4.66 7.70
N GLU A 116 9.03 -5.89 7.73
CA GLU A 116 9.77 -7.05 7.19
C GLU A 116 10.00 -6.91 5.68
N ARG A 117 8.97 -6.51 4.93
CA ARG A 117 9.06 -6.31 3.47
C ARG A 117 9.95 -5.13 3.11
N LEU A 118 9.83 -4.00 3.84
CA LEU A 118 10.68 -2.84 3.63
C LEU A 118 12.15 -3.18 3.88
N SER A 119 12.45 -3.90 4.96
CA SER A 119 13.82 -4.35 5.26
C SER A 119 14.36 -5.25 4.14
N LYS A 120 13.57 -6.21 3.64
CA LYS A 120 13.96 -7.04 2.49
C LYS A 120 14.24 -6.21 1.24
N PHE A 121 13.38 -5.25 0.93
CA PHE A 121 13.57 -4.36 -0.22
C PHE A 121 14.88 -3.56 -0.11
N ILE A 122 15.15 -2.97 1.06
CA ILE A 122 16.38 -2.19 1.30
C ILE A 122 17.64 -3.06 1.18
N ASN A 123 17.61 -4.30 1.69
CA ASN A 123 18.77 -5.20 1.66
C ASN A 123 19.01 -5.87 0.30
N GLN A 124 18.05 -5.78 -0.64
CA GLN A 124 18.17 -6.30 -2.00
C GLN A 124 18.72 -5.26 -3.00
N LYS A 125 18.80 -4.00 -2.58
CA LYS A 125 19.33 -2.88 -3.35
C LYS A 125 20.84 -2.80 -3.19
#